data_AF-A0A357C491-F1
#
_entry.id   AF-A0A357C491-F1
#
_cell.length_a   1.000
_cell.length_b   1.000
_cell.length_c   1.000
_cell.angle_alpha   90.00
_cell.angle_beta   90.00
_cell.angle_gamma   90.00
#
_symmetry.space_group_name_H-M   'P 1'
#
loop_
_entity.id
_entity.type
_entity.pdbx_description
1 polymer ?
#
loop_
_entity_poly.entity_id
_entity_poly.type
_entity_poly.pdbx_seq_one_letter_code
_entity_poly.pdbx_strand_id
1 'polypeptide(L)' 'MVRDVVLRVIPYLQSSDSTKRRIAAWTLGILCVEKAEARLKELINDSSEIIIYDKSDLHAKTVGEIAMESLARITNI' A
#
# COMPACT_ATOMS: atom_id res chain seq x y z
N MET A 1 -12.51 17.64 1.27
CA MET A 1 -13.39 16.65 1.91
C MET A 1 -12.98 15.18 1.67
N VAL A 2 -12.34 14.80 0.56
CA VAL A 2 -11.84 13.41 0.36
C VAL A 2 -10.49 13.13 1.04
N ARG A 3 -9.60 14.14 1.11
CA ARG A 3 -8.26 14.02 1.73
C ARG A 3 -8.29 13.69 3.23
N ASP A 4 -9.33 14.07 3.98
CA ASP A 4 -9.36 13.79 5.41
C ASP A 4 -9.82 12.36 5.70
N VAL A 5 -10.68 11.80 4.83
CA VAL A 5 -11.17 10.43 4.96
C VAL A 5 -10.07 9.42 4.66
N VAL A 6 -9.17 9.72 3.70
CA VAL A 6 -8.07 8.81 3.35
C VAL A 6 -7.12 8.54 4.54
N LEU A 7 -7.01 9.47 5.49
CA LEU A 7 -6.18 9.26 6.68
C LEU A 7 -6.71 8.12 7.57
N ARG A 8 -8.01 7.79 7.48
CA ARG A 8 -8.61 6.64 8.16
C ARG A 8 -8.16 5.30 7.57
N VAL A 9 -7.50 5.31 6.42
CA VAL A 9 -6.91 4.11 5.79
C VAL A 9 -5.57 3.73 6.43
N ILE A 10 -4.83 4.70 7.01
CA ILE A 10 -3.49 4.46 7.59
C ILE A 10 -3.47 3.31 8.61
N PRO A 11 -4.42 3.18 9.56
CA PRO A 11 -4.42 2.08 10.52
C PRO A 11 -4.50 0.68 9.86
N TYR A 12 -5.07 0.57 8.66
CA TYR A 12 -5.18 -0.72 7.96
C TYR A 12 -3.84 -1.25 7.45
N LEU A 13 -2.79 -0.43 7.41
CA LEU A 13 -1.42 -0.89 7.16
C LEU A 13 -0.92 -1.89 8.22
N GLN A 14 -1.53 -1.93 9.40
CA GLN A 14 -1.20 -2.89 10.47
C GLN A 14 -2.23 -4.01 10.63
N SER A 15 -3.16 -4.16 9.67
CA SER A 15 -4.14 -5.23 9.73
C SER A 15 -3.45 -6.60 9.74
N SER A 16 -3.97 -7.58 10.47
CA SER A 16 -3.49 -8.96 10.39
C SER A 16 -3.77 -9.60 9.02
N ASP A 17 -4.77 -9.08 8.30
CA ASP A 17 -5.15 -9.49 6.96
C ASP A 17 -4.26 -8.80 5.92
N SER A 18 -3.44 -9.60 5.22
CA SER A 18 -2.52 -9.11 4.20
C SER A 18 -3.24 -8.39 3.06
N THR A 19 -4.46 -8.82 2.70
CA THR A 19 -5.26 -8.16 1.65
C THR A 19 -5.63 -6.74 2.06
N LYS A 20 -6.01 -6.54 3.32
CA LYS A 20 -6.31 -5.20 3.85
C LYS A 20 -5.06 -4.33 3.90
N ARG A 21 -3.91 -4.88 4.33
CA ARG A 21 -2.63 -4.15 4.32
C ARG A 21 -2.26 -3.70 2.91
N ARG A 22 -2.34 -4.60 1.92
CA ARG A 22 -2.07 -4.28 0.50
C ARG A 22 -2.99 -3.19 -0.02
N ILE A 23 -4.30 -3.32 0.17
CA ILE A 23 -5.28 -2.33 -0.31
C ILE A 23 -4.99 -0.97 0.32
N ALA A 24 -4.71 -0.94 1.63
CA ALA A 24 -4.35 0.28 2.32
C ALA A 24 -3.08 0.92 1.74
N ALA A 25 -2.01 0.13 1.56
CA ALA A 25 -0.75 0.61 1.01
C ALA A 25 -0.93 1.21 -0.39
N TRP A 26 -1.56 0.43 -1.28
CA TRP A 26 -1.84 0.85 -2.66
C TRP A 26 -2.71 2.12 -2.73
N THR A 27 -3.75 2.20 -1.91
CA THR A 27 -4.66 3.36 -1.86
C THR A 27 -3.92 4.62 -1.43
N LEU A 28 -3.07 4.53 -0.40
CA LEU A 28 -2.29 5.65 0.11
C LEU A 28 -1.22 6.10 -0.90
N GLY A 29 -0.64 5.17 -1.65
CA GLY A 29 0.29 5.44 -2.75
C GLY A 29 -0.36 6.17 -3.93
N ILE A 30 -1.52 5.69 -4.41
CA ILE A 30 -2.25 6.30 -5.53
C ILE A 30 -2.73 7.72 -5.19
N LEU A 31 -3.11 7.95 -3.93
CA LEU A 31 -3.61 9.24 -3.47
C LEU A 31 -2.50 10.18 -2.98
N CYS A 32 -1.23 9.80 -3.15
CA CYS A 32 -0.03 10.54 -2.75
C CYS A 32 -0.10 11.04 -1.29
N VAL A 33 -0.47 10.14 -0.36
CA VAL A 33 -0.65 10.51 1.06
C VAL A 33 0.68 10.47 1.79
N GLU A 34 1.40 11.58 1.78
CA GLU A 34 2.71 11.76 2.45
C GLU A 34 2.73 11.32 3.92
N LYS A 35 1.63 11.56 4.65
CA LYS A 35 1.51 11.15 6.06
C LYS A 35 1.60 9.63 6.27
N ALA A 36 1.45 8.82 5.23
CA ALA A 36 1.57 7.37 5.30
C ALA A 36 3.02 6.86 5.18
N GLU A 37 3.98 7.70 4.79
CA GLU A 37 5.35 7.28 4.44
C GLU A 37 6.01 6.39 5.50
N ALA A 38 6.00 6.83 6.77
CA ALA A 38 6.61 6.07 7.85
C ALA A 38 5.99 4.66 8.01
N ARG A 39 4.67 4.54 7.87
CA ARG A 39 3.97 3.26 7.98
C ARG A 39 4.11 2.38 6.75
N LEU A 40 4.28 2.97 5.57
CA LEU A 40 4.61 2.21 4.36
C LEU A 40 6.02 1.64 4.45
N LYS A 41 6.98 2.38 5.02
CA LYS A 41 8.35 1.89 5.26
C LYS A 41 8.39 0.65 6.17
N GLU A 42 7.47 0.53 7.13
CA GLU A 42 7.35 -0.67 7.99
C GLU A 42 6.97 -1.92 7.19
N LEU A 43 6.32 -1.78 6.03
CA LEU A 43 5.81 -2.88 5.23
C LEU A 43 6.78 -3.38 4.15
N ILE A 44 7.91 -2.72 3.90
CA ILE A 44 8.80 -3.07 2.76
C ILE A 44 9.32 -4.52 2.81
N ASN A 45 9.40 -5.10 4.01
CA ASN A 45 9.83 -6.49 4.23
C ASN A 45 8.65 -7.45 4.47
N ASP A 46 7.40 -7.00 4.29
CA ASP A 46 6.22 -7.85 4.42
C ASP A 46 6.14 -8.81 3.22
N SER A 47 6.50 -10.07 3.47
CA SER A 47 6.55 -11.15 2.49
C SER A 47 5.19 -11.81 2.22
N SER A 48 4.09 -11.25 2.72
CA SER A 48 2.76 -11.82 2.48
C SER A 48 2.40 -11.69 1.00
N GLU A 49 2.32 -12.82 0.30
CA GLU A 49 1.96 -12.88 -1.12
C GLU A 49 0.47 -12.63 -1.35
N ILE A 50 0.17 -11.89 -2.42
CA ILE A 50 -1.16 -11.59 -2.89
C ILE A 50 -1.16 -11.70 -4.41
N ILE A 51 -2.18 -12.38 -4.93
CA ILE A 51 -2.43 -12.44 -6.36
C ILE A 51 -3.17 -11.16 -6.77
N ILE A 52 -2.58 -10.41 -7.69
CA ILE A 52 -3.22 -9.26 -8.32
C ILE A 52 -3.57 -9.59 -9.76
N TYR A 53 -4.71 -9.09 -10.20
CA TYR A 53 -5.09 -9.13 -11.61
C TYR A 53 -4.71 -7.80 -12.25
N ASP A 54 -3.85 -7.84 -13.26
CA ASP A 54 -3.46 -6.67 -14.06
C ASP A 54 -3.36 -7.08 -15.53
N LYS A 55 -3.88 -6.24 -16.44
CA LYS A 55 -3.80 -6.43 -17.90
C LYS A 55 -4.10 -7.85 -18.41
N SER A 56 -5.15 -8.49 -17.90
CA SER A 56 -5.56 -9.85 -18.26
C SER A 56 -4.71 -10.98 -17.70
N ASP A 57 -3.70 -10.68 -16.89
CA ASP A 57 -2.82 -11.66 -16.25
C ASP A 57 -2.90 -11.60 -14.73
N LEU A 58 -2.57 -12.72 -14.09
CA LEU A 58 -2.42 -12.82 -12.65
C LEU A 58 -0.94 -12.72 -12.30
N HIS A 59 -0.60 -11.76 -11.44
CA HIS A 59 0.76 -11.59 -10.92
C HIS A 59 0.77 -11.84 -9.42
N ALA A 60 1.75 -12.62 -8.96
CA ALA A 60 2.06 -12.67 -7.54
C ALA A 60 2.88 -11.44 -7.17
N LYS A 61 2.45 -10.72 -6.13
CA LYS A 61 3.23 -9.67 -5.47
C LYS A 61 3.12 -9.79 -3.97
N THR A 62 4.12 -9.31 -3.28
CA THR A 62 4.11 -9.17 -1.83
C THR A 62 3.51 -7.83 -1.40
N VAL A 63 3.06 -7.74 -0.16
CA VAL A 63 2.69 -6.45 0.44
C VAL A 63 3.88 -5.49 0.43
N GLY A 64 5.11 -5.98 0.63
CA GLY A 64 6.33 -5.17 0.58
C GLY A 64 6.62 -4.55 -0.79
N GLU A 65 6.43 -5.29 -1.87
CA GLU A 65 6.54 -4.73 -3.23
C GLU A 65 5.52 -3.61 -3.47
N ILE A 66 4.27 -3.80 -3.03
CA ILE A 66 3.23 -2.78 -3.13
C ILE A 66 3.57 -1.56 -2.27
N ALA A 67 4.15 -1.76 -1.08
CA ALA A 67 4.58 -0.67 -0.22
C ALA A 67 5.74 0.14 -0.84
N MET A 68 6.71 -0.52 -1.47
CA MET A 68 7.80 0.16 -2.21
C MET A 68 7.27 0.97 -3.38
N GLU A 69 6.38 0.40 -4.20
CA GLU A 69 5.74 1.11 -5.31
C GLU A 69 4.93 2.31 -4.82
N SER A 70 4.26 2.17 -3.68
CA SER A 70 3.48 3.24 -3.06
C SER A 70 4.39 4.35 -2.54
N LEU A 71 5.52 4.00 -1.92
CA LEU A 71 6.52 4.97 -1.47
C LEU A 71 7.09 5.77 -2.64
N ALA A 72 7.48 5.12 -3.74
CA ALA A 72 8.01 5.80 -4.93
C ALA A 72 7.06 6.90 -5.44
N ARG A 73 5.74 6.61 -5.46
CA ARG A 73 4.70 7.58 -5.86
C ARG A 73 4.60 8.78 -4.92
N ILE A 74 4.81 8.58 -3.63
CA ILE A 74 4.64 9.62 -2.61
C ILE A 74 5.92 10.45 -2.47
N THR A 75 7.09 9.84 -2.64
CA THR A 75 8.39 10.53 -2.57
C THR A 75 8.81 11.17 -3.89
N ASN A 76 8.07 10.91 -4.97
CA ASN A 76 8.33 11.43 -6.32
C ASN A 76 9.73 11.02 -6.86
N ILE A 77 10.10 9.76 -6.62
CA ILE A 77 11.37 9.12 -7.03
C ILE A 77 11.05 7.94 -7.94
#